data_AF-A0A3S4Q9P6-F1
#
_entry.id   AF-A0A3S4Q9P6-F1
#
_cell.length_a   1.000
_cell.length_b   1.000
_cell.length_c   1.000
_cell.angle_alpha   90.00
_cell.angle_beta   90.00
_cell.angle_gamma   90.00
#
_symmetry.space_group_name_H-M   'P 1'
#
loop_
_entity.id
_entity.type
_entity.pdbx_description
1 polymer ?
#
loop_
_entity_poly.entity_id
_entity_poly.type
_entity_poly.pdbx_seq_one_letter_code
_entity_poly.pdbx_strand_id
1 'polypeptide(L)' 'VDFLDTAGDLQFPAMRRLSITNAQAFLLVYAIDDLDSFTTIKQCFEEIREVKSDYQ' A
#
# COMPACT_ATOMS: atom_id res chain seq x y z
N VAL A 1 11.39 -4.54 -14.85
CA VAL A 1 10.91 -3.93 -13.58
C VAL A 1 9.52 -3.46 -13.89
N ASP A 2 8.53 -4.04 -13.21
CA ASP A 2 7.12 -3.74 -13.45
C ASP A 2 6.63 -2.82 -12.32
N PHE A 3 5.99 -1.71 -12.70
CA PHE A 3 5.39 -0.77 -11.77
C PHE A 3 3.88 -0.91 -11.85
N LEU A 4 3.25 -1.09 -10.69
CA LEU A 4 1.79 -1.13 -10.55
C LEU A 4 1.34 0.17 -9.86
N ASP A 5 0.53 0.96 -10.55
CA ASP A 5 -0.20 2.07 -9.94
C ASP A 5 -1.46 1.53 -9.26
N THR A 6 -1.68 1.93 -8.01
CA THR A 6 -2.77 1.44 -7.15
C THR A 6 -3.86 2.50 -6.93
N ALA A 7 -3.86 3.60 -7.69
CA ALA A 7 -4.92 4.60 -7.62
C ALA A 7 -6.30 3.95 -7.85
N GLY A 8 -7.17 3.98 -6.85
CA GLY A 8 -8.51 3.37 -6.90
C GLY A 8 -8.61 1.94 -6.36
N ASP A 9 -7.51 1.26 -6.03
CA ASP A 9 -7.50 -0.12 -5.51
C ASP A 9 -8.16 -0.27 -4.12
N LEU A 10 -8.39 0.84 -3.41
CA LEU A 10 -9.11 0.84 -2.13
C LEU A 10 -10.52 0.23 -2.24
N GLN A 11 -11.14 0.25 -3.43
CA GLN A 11 -12.47 -0.30 -3.66
C GLN A 11 -12.48 -1.82 -3.87
N PHE A 12 -11.31 -2.46 -4.04
CA PHE A 12 -11.19 -3.89 -4.32
C PHE A 12 -10.19 -4.58 -3.36
N PRO A 13 -10.60 -4.87 -2.10
CA PRO A 13 -9.70 -5.37 -1.06
C PRO A 13 -8.95 -6.66 -1.41
N ALA A 14 -9.59 -7.56 -2.17
CA ALA A 14 -8.98 -8.82 -2.59
C ALA A 14 -7.81 -8.60 -3.58
N MET A 15 -7.98 -7.70 -4.54
CA MET A 15 -6.94 -7.35 -5.52
C MET A 15 -5.76 -6.69 -4.82
N ARG A 16 -6.04 -5.77 -3.90
CA ARG A 16 -5.00 -5.09 -3.12
C ARG A 16 -4.17 -6.06 -2.28
N ARG A 17 -4.79 -7.02 -1.58
CA ARG A 17 -4.06 -8.08 -0.87
C ARG A 17 -3.18 -8.91 -1.79
N LEU A 18 -3.67 -9.28 -2.98
CA LEU A 18 -2.89 -10.03 -3.97
C LEU A 18 -1.67 -9.22 -4.45
N SER A 19 -1.86 -7.93 -4.76
CA SER A 19 -0.79 -7.02 -5.15
C SER A 19 0.28 -6.91 -4.05
N ILE A 20 -0.14 -6.76 -2.79
CA ILE A 20 0.78 -6.72 -1.64
C ILE A 20 1.56 -8.03 -1.52
N THR A 21 0.88 -9.18 -1.54
CA THR A 21 1.53 -10.50 -1.41
C THR A 21 2.62 -10.72 -2.46
N ASN A 22 2.38 -10.32 -3.71
CA ASN A 22 3.29 -10.58 -4.83
C ASN A 22 4.38 -9.51 -5.02
N ALA A 23 4.18 -8.29 -4.49
CA ALA A 23 5.15 -7.21 -4.64
C ALA A 23 6.49 -7.51 -3.93
N GLN A 24 7.60 -7.07 -4.55
CA GLN A 24 8.94 -7.15 -3.97
C GLN A 24 9.39 -5.85 -3.30
N ALA A 25 8.75 -4.73 -3.64
CA ALA A 25 9.02 -3.42 -3.06
C ALA A 25 7.75 -2.57 -3.10
N PHE A 26 7.70 -1.54 -2.25
CA PHE A 26 6.56 -0.64 -2.12
C PHE A 26 7.03 0.81 -2.15
N LEU A 27 6.30 1.66 -2.86
CA LEU A 27 6.46 3.11 -2.80
C LEU A 27 5.20 3.69 -2.16
N LEU A 28 5.37 4.39 -1.05
CA LEU A 28 4.30 5.06 -0.31
C LEU A 28 4.37 6.56 -0.57
N VAL A 29 3.29 7.12 -1.12
CA VAL A 29 3.22 8.53 -1.53
C VAL A 29 2.04 9.19 -0.83
N TYR A 30 2.26 10.38 -0.29
CA TYR A 30 1.24 11.24 0.34
C TYR A 30 1.53 12.70 0.00
N ALA A 31 0.54 13.59 0.15
CA ALA A 31 0.71 15.01 -0.08
C ALA A 31 1.08 15.74 1.22
N ILE A 32 2.05 16.65 1.17
CA ILE A 32 2.58 17.32 2.36
C ILE A 32 1.58 18.29 3.00
N ASP A 33 0.61 18.76 2.21
CA ASP A 33 -0.45 19.69 2.56
C ASP A 33 -1.80 19.01 2.87
N ASP A 34 -1.86 17.68 2.82
CA ASP A 34 -3.05 16.90 3.12
C ASP A 34 -2.79 15.86 4.21
N LEU A 35 -3.26 16.14 5.43
CA LEU A 35 -3.13 15.26 6.57
C LEU A 35 -3.89 13.94 6.42
N ASP A 36 -5.01 13.94 5.67
CA ASP A 36 -5.79 12.73 5.46
C ASP A 36 -5.01 11.77 4.57
N SER A 37 -4.34 12.26 3.52
CA SER A 37 -3.43 11.44 2.70
C SER A 37 -2.32 10.78 3.53
N PHE A 38 -1.75 11.51 4.50
CA PHE A 38 -0.74 10.96 5.42
C PHE A 38 -1.32 9.94 6.39
N THR A 39 -2.57 10.12 6.81
CA THR A 39 -3.25 9.14 7.68
C THR A 39 -3.56 7.86 6.91
N THR A 40 -4.03 7.98 5.67
CA THR A 40 -4.28 6.84 4.77
C THR A 40 -2.98 6.06 4.49
N ILE A 41 -1.86 6.74 4.26
CA ILE A 41 -0.61 6.03 3.95
C ILE A 41 -0.09 5.21 5.14
N LYS A 42 -0.32 5.67 6.38
CA LYS A 42 -0.01 4.89 7.59
C LYS A 42 -0.84 3.61 7.68
N GLN A 43 -2.13 3.69 7.35
CA GLN A 43 -2.99 2.51 7.32
C GLN A 43 -2.53 1.51 6.24
N CYS A 44 -2.17 2.01 5.06
CA CYS A 44 -1.56 1.17 4.01
C CYS A 44 -0.28 0.50 4.47
N PHE A 45 0.59 1.22 5.20
CA PHE A 45 1.83 0.66 5.72
C PHE A 45 1.59 -0.48 6.71
N GLU A 46 0.67 -0.31 7.66
CA GLU A 46 0.34 -1.39 8.60
C GLU A 46 -0.25 -2.61 7.90
N GLU A 47 -1.11 -2.42 6.88
CA GLU A 47 -1.63 -3.55 6.10
C GLU A 47 -0.52 -4.30 5.33
N ILE A 48 0.45 -3.58 4.76
CA ILE A 48 1.61 -4.21 4.13
C ILE A 48 2.38 -5.04 5.15
N ARG A 49 2.60 -4.52 6.37
CA ARG A 49 3.30 -5.24 7.45
C ARG A 49 2.54 -6.48 7.92
N GLU A 50 1.22 -6.40 8.01
CA GLU A 50 0.38 -7.56 8.37
C GLU A 50 0.46 -8.67 7.32
N VAL A 51 0.44 -8.33 6.03
CA VAL A 51 0.50 -9.31 4.93
C VAL A 51 1.93 -9.83 4.71
N LYS A 52 2.94 -9.00 4.90
CA LYS A 52 4.38 -9.33 4.76
C LYS A 52 5.04 -9.47 6.13
N SER A 53 4.45 -10.25 7.04
CA SER A 53 4.96 -10.46 8.41
C SER A 53 6.42 -10.93 8.48
N ASP A 54 6.94 -11.47 7.38
CA ASP A 54 8.31 -12.00 7.26
C ASP A 54 9.36 -10.94 6.86
N TYR A 55 8.94 -9.72 6.48
CA TYR A 55 9.83 -8.58 6.22
C TYR A 55 9.99 -7.76 7.52
N GLN A 56 10.94 -8.17 8.37
CA GLN A 56 11.49 -7.32 9.44
C GLN A 56 12.71 -6.54 8.95
#